data_AF-A0A1C5QBU7-F1
#
_entry.id   AF-A0A1C5QBU7-F1
#
_cell.length_a   1.000
_cell.length_b   1.000
_cell.length_c   1.000
_cell.angle_alpha   90.00
_cell.angle_beta   90.00
_cell.angle_gamma   90.00
#
_symmetry.space_group_name_H-M   'P 1'
#
loop_
_entity.id
_entity.type
_entity.pdbx_description
1 polymer ?
#
loop_
_entity_poly.entity_id
_entity_poly.type
_entity_poly.pdbx_seq_one_letter_code
_entity_poly.pdbx_strand_id
1 'polypeptide(L)' 'MGDVSNVVFTNGAIADEDGTIYIYYASCDTRMHVATTTIDKMEDYLFNTPEDPKRSPDCVKQRCELIAKNLEILKAEGEK' A
#
# COMPACT_ATOMS: atom_id res chain seq x y z
N MET A 1 24.21 -4.45 -2.37
CA MET A 1 23.91 -5.66 -3.19
C MET A 1 23.72 -6.84 -2.27
N GLY A 2 22.89 -7.80 -2.67
CA GLY A 2 22.66 -9.08 -2.00
C GLY A 2 22.66 -10.22 -3.02
N ASP A 3 22.57 -11.46 -2.56
CA ASP A 3 22.80 -12.67 -3.37
C ASP A 3 21.79 -12.81 -4.52
N VAL A 4 20.52 -12.44 -4.31
CA VAL A 4 19.48 -12.41 -5.36
C VAL A 4 18.86 -11.02 -5.43
N SER A 5 19.38 -10.15 -6.30
CA SER A 5 18.94 -8.76 -6.35
C SER A 5 17.49 -8.59 -6.81
N ASN A 6 16.84 -7.49 -6.38
CA ASN A 6 15.46 -7.11 -6.74
C ASN A 6 14.36 -8.05 -6.20
N VAL A 7 14.60 -8.73 -5.08
CA VAL A 7 13.62 -9.57 -4.40
C VAL A 7 13.29 -9.02 -3.03
N VAL A 8 11.99 -8.95 -2.73
CA VAL A 8 11.46 -8.90 -1.37
C VAL A 8 10.61 -10.14 -1.14
N PHE A 9 10.74 -10.77 0.02
CA PHE A 9 10.01 -11.98 0.34
C PHE A 9 9.61 -12.02 1.81
N THR A 10 8.39 -12.43 2.13
CA THR A 10 7.91 -12.58 3.51
C THR A 10 7.32 -13.96 3.72
N ASN A 11 7.61 -14.55 4.88
CA ASN A 11 7.10 -15.84 5.33
C ASN A 11 6.63 -15.80 6.79
N GLY A 12 6.51 -14.61 7.38
CA GLY A 12 6.14 -14.46 8.78
C GLY A 12 5.68 -13.05 9.11
N ALA A 13 4.59 -12.96 9.87
CA ALA A 13 4.10 -11.75 10.48
C ALA A 13 3.59 -12.05 11.90
N ILE A 14 3.64 -11.06 12.77
CA ILE A 14 3.07 -11.12 14.12
C ILE A 14 2.00 -10.04 14.21
N ALA A 15 0.78 -10.41 14.58
CA ALA A 15 -0.28 -9.48 14.96
C ALA A 15 -0.39 -9.49 16.49
N ASP A 16 -0.19 -8.34 17.11
CA ASP A 16 -0.28 -8.14 18.55
C ASP A 16 -1.76 -7.92 18.98
N GLU A 17 -2.04 -8.04 20.27
CA GLU A 17 -3.40 -7.93 20.82
C GLU A 17 -4.01 -6.53 20.62
N ASP A 18 -3.16 -5.50 20.54
CA ASP A 18 -3.56 -4.11 20.29
C ASP A 18 -3.86 -3.82 18.80
N GLY A 19 -3.72 -4.83 17.93
CA GLY A 19 -3.94 -4.72 16.48
C GLY A 19 -2.72 -4.25 15.70
N THR A 20 -1.55 -4.06 16.34
CA THR A 20 -0.28 -3.78 15.65
C THR A 20 0.19 -5.03 14.89
N ILE A 21 0.62 -4.85 13.65
CA ILE A 21 1.16 -5.93 12.82
C ILE A 21 2.63 -5.64 12.49
N TYR A 22 3.48 -6.63 12.72
CA TYR A 22 4.88 -6.65 12.29
C TYR A 22 5.07 -7.65 11.15
N ILE A 23 5.42 -7.18 9.96
CA ILE A 23 5.70 -8.03 8.79
C ILE A 23 7.21 -8.16 8.64
N TYR A 24 7.72 -9.39 8.76
CA TYR A 24 9.13 -9.69 8.57
C TYR A 24 9.37 -10.07 7.12
N TYR A 25 10.20 -9.30 6.41
CA TYR A 25 10.50 -9.55 5.01
C TYR A 25 12.00 -9.49 4.75
N ALA A 26 12.49 -10.46 3.98
CA ALA A 26 13.86 -10.50 3.49
C ALA A 26 14.00 -9.57 2.27
N SER A 27 15.17 -8.93 2.13
CA SER A 27 15.60 -8.27 0.91
C SER A 27 16.81 -8.99 0.31
N CYS A 28 16.73 -9.31 -0.97
CA CYS A 28 17.79 -9.90 -1.76
C CYS A 28 18.45 -11.16 -1.15
N ASP A 29 17.67 -12.00 -0.46
CA ASP A 29 18.12 -13.20 0.27
C ASP A 29 19.26 -12.97 1.29
N THR A 30 19.48 -11.71 1.70
CA THR A 30 20.66 -11.35 2.51
C THR A 30 20.31 -10.74 3.86
N ARG A 31 19.23 -9.96 3.95
CA ARG A 31 18.89 -9.16 5.14
C ARG A 31 17.41 -9.27 5.46
N MET A 32 17.08 -9.39 6.73
CA MET A 32 15.71 -9.30 7.24
C MET A 32 15.38 -7.86 7.65
N HIS A 33 14.19 -7.41 7.28
CA HIS A 33 13.61 -6.12 7.64
C HIS A 33 12.26 -6.33 8.32
N VAL A 34 11.77 -5.30 9.01
CA VAL A 34 10.43 -5.29 9.61
C VAL A 34 9.66 -4.05 9.12
N ALA A 35 8.44 -4.27 8.64
CA ALA A 35 7.47 -3.21 8.38
C ALA A 35 6.36 -3.29 9.44
N THR A 36 6.01 -2.16 10.04
CA THR A 36 4.96 -2.07 11.06
C THR A 36 3.72 -1.39 10.48
N THR A 37 2.55 -1.98 10.72
CA THR A 37 1.23 -1.42 10.37
C THR A 37 0.20 -1.82 11.43
N THR A 38 -1.08 -1.57 11.19
CA THR A 38 -2.19 -2.03 12.04
C THR A 38 -3.20 -2.83 11.23
N ILE A 39 -4.04 -3.63 11.90
CA ILE A 39 -5.16 -4.35 11.28
C ILE A 39 -6.05 -3.38 10.51
N ASP A 40 -6.48 -2.27 11.13
CA ASP A 40 -7.35 -1.27 10.49
C ASP A 40 -6.75 -0.72 9.18
N LYS A 41 -5.45 -0.43 9.15
CA LYS A 41 -4.77 0.06 7.94
C LYS A 41 -4.66 -1.02 6.88
N MET A 42 -4.51 -2.29 7.27
CA MET A 42 -4.45 -3.41 6.34
C MET A 42 -5.82 -3.73 5.74
N GLU A 43 -6.89 -3.66 6.54
CA GLU A 43 -8.25 -3.82 6.05
C GLU A 43 -8.64 -2.66 5.11
N ASP A 44 -8.32 -1.42 5.48
CA ASP A 44 -8.51 -0.27 4.60
C ASP A 44 -7.77 -0.45 3.26
N TYR A 45 -6.50 -0.85 3.32
CA TYR A 45 -5.72 -1.14 2.12
C TYR A 45 -6.35 -2.27 1.28
N LEU A 46 -6.80 -3.36 1.90
CA LEU A 46 -7.36 -4.52 1.21
C LEU A 46 -8.68 -4.20 0.49
N PHE A 47 -9.57 -3.44 1.12
CA PHE A 47 -10.93 -3.23 0.61
C PHE A 47 -11.11 -1.91 -0.16
N ASN A 48 -10.34 -0.88 0.16
CA ASN A 48 -10.52 0.45 -0.43
C ASN A 48 -9.47 0.81 -1.50
N THR A 49 -8.38 0.04 -1.63
CA THR A 49 -7.49 0.19 -2.79
C THR A 49 -8.22 -0.26 -4.05
N PRO A 50 -8.29 0.57 -5.11
CA PRO A 50 -8.94 0.17 -6.34
C PRO A 50 -8.32 -1.09 -6.94
N GLU A 51 -9.16 -2.01 -7.40
CA GLU A 51 -8.70 -3.19 -8.13
C GLU A 51 -7.92 -2.79 -9.39
N ASP A 52 -6.96 -3.63 -9.76
CA ASP A 52 -6.14 -3.43 -10.96
C ASP A 52 -7.00 -3.60 -12.23
N PRO A 53 -7.16 -2.54 -13.04
CA PRO A 53 -8.00 -2.59 -14.24
C PRO A 53 -7.33 -3.28 -15.44
N LYS A 54 -6.13 -3.83 -15.27
CA LYS A 54 -5.41 -4.73 -16.21
C LYS A 54 -4.91 -4.08 -17.50
N ARG A 55 -5.28 -2.84 -17.80
CA ARG A 55 -4.87 -2.11 -19.01
C ARG A 55 -4.47 -0.68 -18.70
N SER A 56 -3.39 -0.23 -19.32
CA SER A 56 -2.86 1.12 -19.07
C SER A 56 -3.86 2.25 -19.28
N PRO A 57 -4.69 2.28 -20.35
CA PRO A 57 -5.70 3.33 -20.51
C PRO A 57 -6.73 3.35 -19.37
N ASP A 58 -7.11 2.17 -18.87
CA ASP A 58 -8.08 2.04 -17.78
C ASP A 58 -7.44 2.45 -16.43
N CYS A 59 -6.15 2.16 -16.21
CA CYS A 59 -5.39 2.69 -15.07
C CYS A 59 -5.34 4.22 -15.08
N VAL A 60 -5.12 4.83 -16.26
CA VAL A 60 -5.10 6.29 -16.41
C VAL A 60 -6.47 6.87 -16.08
N LYS A 61 -7.55 6.29 -16.62
CA LYS A 61 -8.92 6.71 -16.31
C LYS A 61 -9.21 6.63 -14.80
N GLN A 62 -8.92 5.49 -14.17
CA GLN A 62 -9.10 5.28 -12.72
C GLN A 62 -8.35 6.34 -11.90
N ARG A 63 -7.11 6.68 -12.29
CA ARG A 63 -6.32 7.73 -11.62
C ARG A 63 -6.92 9.13 -11.83
N CYS A 64 -7.37 9.45 -13.04
CA CYS A 64 -8.00 10.75 -13.34
C CYS A 64 -9.28 10.97 -12.54
N GLU A 65 -10.09 9.92 -12.33
CA GLU A 65 -11.30 9.99 -11.50
C GLU A 65 -10.97 10.34 -10.04
N LEU A 66 -9.91 9.76 -9.46
CA LEU A 66 -9.44 10.11 -8.13
C LEU A 66 -8.93 11.56 -8.06
N ILE A 67 -8.18 12.01 -9.08
CA ILE A 67 -7.69 13.40 -9.16
C ILE A 67 -8.85 14.39 -9.20
N ALA A 68 -9.89 14.10 -10.00
CA ALA A 68 -11.07 14.96 -10.10
C ALA A 68 -11.75 15.16 -8.73
N LYS A 69 -11.98 14.07 -7.98
CA LYS A 69 -12.55 14.13 -6.63
C LYS A 69 -11.68 14.96 -5.67
N ASN A 70 -10.37 14.78 -5.71
CA ASN A 70 -9.45 15.54 -4.86
C ASN A 70 -9.44 17.04 -5.20
N LEU A 71 -9.53 17.39 -6.50
CA LEU A 71 -9.62 18.79 -6.93
C LEU A 71 -10.93 19.46 -6.49
N GLU A 72 -12.04 18.72 -6.43
CA GLU A 72 -13.30 19.23 -5.88
C GLU A 72 -13.18 19.54 -4.39
N ILE A 73 -12.54 18.65 -3.61
CA ILE A 73 -12.27 18.88 -2.18
C ILE A 73 -11.39 20.12 -1.99
N LEU A 74 -10.29 20.24 -2.73
CA LEU A 74 -9.37 21.37 -2.62
C LEU A 74 -10.03 22.71 -2.95
N LYS A 75 -10.93 22.74 -3.94
CA LYS A 75 -11.73 23.95 -4.25
C LYS A 75 -12.66 24.31 -3.09
N ALA A 76 -13.37 23.34 -2.54
CA ALA A 76 -14.27 23.55 -1.40
C ALA A 76 -13.54 24.00 -0.13
N GLU A 77 -12.27 23.60 0.05
CA GLU A 77 -11.42 24.03 1.17
C GLU A 77 -10.83 25.44 0.97
N GLY A 78 -10.52 25.82 -0.27
CA GLY A 78 -9.99 27.15 -0.61
C GLY A 78 -11.05 28.27 -0.72
N GLU A 79 -12.33 27.92 -0.75
CA GLU A 79 -13.47 28.85 -0.71
C GLU A 79 -13.95 29.18 0.72
N LYS A 80 -13.29 28.62 1.75
CA LYS A 80 -13.46 29.01 3.17
C LYS A 80 -12.47 30.11 3.55
#